data_AF-A0A8C1E0Z4-F1
#
_entry.id   AF-A0A8C1E0Z4-F1
#
_cell.length_a   1.000
_cell.length_b   1.000
_cell.length_c   1.000
_cell.angle_alpha   90.00
_cell.angle_beta   90.00
_cell.angle_gamma   90.00
#
_symmetry.space_group_name_H-M   'P 1'
#
loop_
_entity.id
_entity.type
_entity.pdbx_description
1 polymer ?
#
loop_
_entity_poly.entity_id
_entity_poly.type
_entity_poly.pdbx_seq_one_letter_code
_entity_poly.pdbx_strand_id
1 'polypeptide(L)'
;MASFMHVAVSILLLSTLTLAQMRGDNSFAQDICNPNDGDDDGIYCSTTCGVLDKMEQDLEDLVNLTRGAQDKVVYLKDSETQAQKQEQDTYIKKSTSMLDDIMRFEKIFLFFIPLPSQLQSIVQANEKRIIDLKQMSVQLDQMCKEPCKDTAQIQTVTGKGKTSGLYYVKPARAPEALLVYCEIDSFGRGWTVLQRRRDGSVDFNKKWIQYKEGFGYLSPDDRTEFWLGNEKIYLLSVQSSVSYVLRIEMVDWDGNKKS
;
A
#
# COMPACT_ATOMS: atom_id res chain seq x y z
N MET A 1 -6.35 -52.02 14.39
CA MET A 1 -6.06 -50.79 15.15
C MET A 1 -7.27 -49.89 15.00
N ALA A 2 -8.16 -49.92 15.99
CA ALA A 2 -8.44 -48.80 16.89
C ALA A 2 -9.20 -47.69 16.13
N SER A 3 -10.53 -47.77 16.11
CA SER A 3 -11.45 -47.18 17.10
C SER A 3 -11.58 -45.67 16.92
N PHE A 4 -12.80 -45.16 17.11
CA PHE A 4 -13.25 -43.76 17.02
C PHE A 4 -13.88 -43.32 15.68
N MET A 5 -15.01 -43.95 15.37
CA MET A 5 -16.13 -43.27 14.72
C MET A 5 -17.30 -43.24 15.72
N HIS A 6 -17.92 -42.06 15.86
CA HIS A 6 -19.22 -41.78 16.49
C HIS A 6 -19.38 -41.95 18.01
N VAL A 7 -18.88 -40.95 18.75
CA VAL A 7 -19.47 -40.57 20.05
C VAL A 7 -20.25 -39.28 19.82
N ALA A 8 -21.57 -39.40 19.62
CA ALA A 8 -22.61 -38.38 19.86
C ALA A 8 -23.84 -38.57 18.95
N VAL A 9 -24.51 -39.73 19.02
CA VAL A 9 -25.96 -39.85 18.70
C VAL A 9 -26.68 -40.86 19.62
N SER A 10 -25.99 -41.70 20.38
CA SER A 10 -26.63 -42.74 21.22
C SER A 10 -27.14 -42.27 22.59
N ILE A 11 -27.83 -41.12 22.68
CA ILE A 11 -28.57 -40.73 23.89
C ILE A 11 -30.02 -40.44 23.49
N LEU A 12 -30.92 -41.20 24.12
CA LEU A 12 -32.39 -41.25 23.98
C LEU A 12 -32.92 -42.29 22.98
N LEU A 13 -32.79 -43.57 23.33
CA LEU A 13 -33.78 -44.62 23.01
C LEU A 13 -33.58 -45.79 23.98
N LEU A 14 -33.84 -45.56 25.27
CA LEU A 14 -33.97 -46.60 26.30
C LEU A 14 -34.68 -46.00 27.52
N SER A 15 -36.00 -45.86 27.40
CA SER A 15 -36.91 -45.80 28.54
C SER A 15 -38.31 -46.24 28.10
N THR A 16 -38.66 -47.45 28.51
CA THR A 16 -40.00 -47.82 29.00
C THR A 16 -41.21 -47.53 28.10
N LEU A 17 -41.57 -48.50 27.26
CA LEU A 17 -42.98 -48.80 26.99
C LEU A 17 -43.23 -50.28 27.27
N THR A 18 -43.18 -50.61 28.55
CA THR A 18 -43.96 -51.72 29.11
C THR A 18 -45.43 -51.31 29.10
N LEU A 19 -46.29 -52.25 28.66
CA LEU A 19 -47.76 -52.19 28.61
C LEU A 19 -48.36 -51.26 27.54
N ALA A 20 -48.50 -51.81 26.34
CA ALA A 20 -49.77 -51.74 25.62
C ALA A 20 -50.09 -53.14 25.10
N GLN A 21 -50.75 -53.93 25.94
CA GLN A 21 -51.44 -55.14 25.52
C GLN A 21 -52.44 -54.77 24.43
N MET A 22 -52.21 -55.21 23.18
CA MET A 22 -53.34 -55.62 22.34
C MET A 22 -53.60 -57.09 22.69
N ARG A 23 -54.06 -57.27 23.92
CA ARG A 23 -54.83 -58.44 24.29
C ARG A 23 -56.01 -58.39 23.33
N GLY A 24 -56.05 -59.29 22.37
CA GLY A 24 -57.27 -59.61 21.65
C GLY A 24 -58.23 -60.24 22.64
N ASP A 25 -58.63 -59.47 23.65
CA ASP A 25 -59.85 -59.71 24.37
C ASP A 25 -60.91 -59.56 23.31
N ASN A 26 -61.57 -60.67 23.02
CA ASN A 26 -62.74 -60.79 22.18
C ASN A 26 -63.91 -60.09 22.88
N SER A 27 -63.75 -58.81 23.23
CA SER A 27 -64.71 -57.96 23.94
C SER A 27 -65.82 -57.45 23.02
N PHE A 28 -65.77 -57.76 21.71
CA PHE A 28 -66.88 -57.52 20.80
C PHE A 28 -68.11 -58.38 21.12
N ALA A 29 -67.96 -59.52 21.81
CA ALA A 29 -69.09 -60.38 22.17
C ALA A 29 -69.80 -59.97 23.48
N GLN A 30 -69.16 -59.12 24.31
CA GLN A 30 -69.65 -58.86 25.67
C GLN A 30 -70.56 -57.64 25.78
N ASP A 31 -70.54 -56.73 24.80
CA ASP A 31 -71.45 -55.57 24.73
C ASP A 31 -72.71 -55.83 23.87
N ILE A 32 -72.82 -56.99 23.21
CA ILE A 32 -73.91 -57.26 22.25
C ILE A 32 -75.08 -58.01 22.89
N CYS A 33 -74.85 -58.74 23.99
CA CYS A 33 -75.88 -59.52 24.68
C CYS A 33 -75.73 -59.43 26.20
N ASN A 34 -76.78 -58.97 26.89
CA ASN A 34 -76.76 -58.80 28.34
C ASN A 34 -77.74 -59.79 29.01
N PRO A 35 -77.31 -60.57 30.02
CA PRO A 35 -78.23 -61.38 30.81
C PRO A 35 -78.92 -60.49 31.84
N ASN A 36 -80.25 -60.48 31.91
CA ASN A 36 -80.95 -59.82 33.00
C ASN A 36 -81.67 -60.81 33.91
N ASP A 37 -81.46 -60.55 35.20
CA ASP A 37 -82.09 -61.00 36.43
C ASP A 37 -83.44 -61.73 36.34
N GLY A 38 -83.46 -62.93 36.91
CA GLY A 38 -84.69 -63.57 37.42
C GLY A 38 -85.25 -64.67 36.53
N ASP A 39 -84.81 -65.89 36.84
CA ASP A 39 -85.45 -67.19 36.60
C ASP A 39 -86.01 -67.49 35.19
N ASP A 40 -85.19 -68.25 34.46
CA ASP A 40 -85.55 -69.29 33.48
C ASP A 40 -86.06 -68.89 32.08
N ASP A 41 -85.48 -67.86 31.45
CA ASP A 41 -85.54 -67.66 29.98
C ASP A 41 -84.24 -66.99 29.44
N GLY A 42 -83.73 -67.45 28.29
CA GLY A 42 -82.35 -67.24 27.80
C GLY A 42 -81.89 -65.82 27.38
N ILE A 43 -80.60 -65.72 27.01
CA ILE A 43 -79.85 -64.47 26.72
C ILE A 43 -80.34 -63.78 25.43
N TYR A 44 -80.61 -62.47 25.49
CA TYR A 44 -80.97 -61.64 24.34
C TYR A 44 -79.75 -60.89 23.78
N CYS A 45 -79.55 -61.01 22.47
CA CYS A 45 -78.52 -60.30 21.71
C CYS A 45 -79.14 -59.22 20.80
N SER A 46 -78.42 -58.12 20.62
CA SER A 46 -78.79 -57.05 19.67
C SER A 46 -78.98 -57.64 18.26
N THR A 47 -80.03 -57.20 17.54
CA THR A 47 -80.28 -57.69 16.18
C THR A 47 -79.15 -57.28 15.23
N THR A 48 -78.96 -58.04 14.15
CA THR A 48 -77.90 -57.78 13.15
C THR A 48 -77.94 -56.35 12.58
N CYS A 49 -79.12 -55.71 12.54
CA CYS A 49 -79.27 -54.31 12.16
C CYS A 49 -78.59 -53.35 13.15
N GLY A 50 -78.78 -53.55 14.46
CA GLY A 50 -78.17 -52.68 15.48
C GLY A 50 -76.65 -52.79 15.56
N VAL A 51 -76.09 -53.93 15.14
CA VAL A 51 -74.63 -54.13 15.01
C VAL A 51 -74.09 -53.42 13.76
N LEU A 52 -74.84 -53.43 12.65
CA LEU A 52 -74.49 -52.72 11.42
C LEU A 52 -74.47 -51.20 11.62
N ASP A 53 -75.50 -50.64 12.26
CA ASP A 53 -75.59 -49.19 12.52
C ASP A 53 -74.45 -48.71 13.43
N LYS A 54 -74.06 -49.51 14.43
CA LYS A 54 -72.93 -49.19 15.32
C LYS A 54 -71.58 -49.24 14.59
N MET A 55 -71.43 -50.19 13.67
CA MET A 55 -70.21 -50.31 12.87
C MET A 55 -70.05 -49.15 11.88
N GLU A 56 -71.16 -48.63 11.34
CA GLU A 56 -71.16 -47.45 10.47
C GLU A 56 -70.80 -46.17 11.25
N GLN A 57 -71.31 -46.02 12.48
CA GLN A 57 -70.94 -44.94 13.39
C GLN A 57 -69.43 -44.97 13.75
N ASP A 58 -68.90 -46.13 14.11
CA ASP A 58 -67.48 -46.29 14.46
C ASP A 58 -66.56 -45.99 13.25
N LEU A 59 -67.01 -46.33 12.03
CA LEU A 59 -66.26 -46.05 10.81
C LEU A 59 -66.20 -44.55 10.52
N GLU A 60 -67.29 -43.81 10.75
CA GLU A 60 -67.34 -42.36 10.58
C GLU A 60 -66.44 -41.65 11.61
N ASP A 61 -66.43 -42.11 12.85
CA ASP A 61 -65.54 -41.59 13.91
C ASP A 61 -64.06 -41.84 13.58
N LEU A 62 -63.72 -43.01 13.04
CA LEU A 62 -62.36 -43.32 12.57
C LEU A 62 -61.92 -42.42 11.42
N VAL A 63 -62.79 -42.14 10.45
CA VAL A 63 -62.48 -41.24 9.32
C VAL A 63 -62.24 -39.82 9.82
N ASN A 64 -63.07 -39.32 10.74
CA ASN A 64 -62.92 -38.01 11.35
C ASN A 64 -61.62 -37.89 12.15
N LEU A 65 -61.27 -38.91 12.93
CA LEU A 65 -60.03 -38.95 13.69
C LEU A 65 -58.80 -38.99 12.78
N THR A 66 -58.86 -39.77 11.70
CA THR A 66 -57.75 -39.91 10.73
C THR A 66 -57.49 -38.60 10.00
N ARG A 67 -58.55 -37.88 9.63
CA ARG A 67 -58.45 -36.55 9.00
C ARG A 67 -57.86 -35.53 9.97
N GLY A 68 -58.33 -35.51 11.22
CA GLY A 68 -57.76 -34.64 12.26
C GLY A 68 -56.28 -34.91 12.55
N ALA A 69 -55.86 -36.18 12.49
CA ALA A 69 -54.46 -36.56 12.61
C ALA A 69 -53.63 -36.06 11.42
N GLN A 70 -54.14 -36.18 10.19
CA GLN A 70 -53.46 -35.67 8.99
C GLN A 70 -53.30 -34.15 9.03
N ASP A 71 -54.33 -33.40 9.42
CA ASP A 71 -54.27 -31.94 9.55
C ASP A 71 -53.25 -31.52 10.61
N LYS A 72 -53.17 -32.27 11.72
CA LYS A 72 -52.18 -32.03 12.77
C LYS A 72 -50.75 -32.34 12.31
N VAL A 73 -50.56 -33.36 11.49
CA VAL A 73 -49.26 -33.68 10.87
C VAL A 73 -48.84 -32.59 9.89
N VAL A 74 -49.76 -32.08 9.06
CA VAL A 74 -49.49 -30.96 8.14
C VAL A 74 -49.10 -29.70 8.93
N TYR A 75 -49.87 -29.37 9.97
CA TYR A 75 -49.56 -28.23 10.83
C TYR A 75 -48.20 -28.35 11.52
N LEU A 76 -47.87 -29.52 12.06
CA LEU A 76 -46.57 -29.76 12.68
C LEU A 76 -45.43 -29.62 11.66
N LYS A 77 -45.61 -30.16 10.45
CA LYS A 77 -44.62 -30.06 9.37
C LYS A 77 -44.41 -28.63 8.90
N ASP A 78 -45.48 -27.85 8.78
CA ASP A 78 -45.39 -26.44 8.39
C ASP A 78 -44.74 -25.61 9.50
N SER A 79 -45.04 -25.89 10.77
CA SER A 79 -44.40 -25.26 11.92
C SER A 79 -42.90 -25.57 12.02
N GLU A 80 -42.50 -26.81 11.73
CA GLU A 80 -41.09 -27.23 11.68
C GLU A 80 -40.34 -26.55 10.54
N THR A 81 -40.98 -26.42 9.38
CA THR A 81 -40.41 -25.75 8.20
C THR A 81 -40.25 -24.23 8.42
N GLN A 82 -41.16 -23.61 9.17
CA GLN A 82 -41.05 -22.20 9.57
C GLN A 82 -39.97 -22.00 10.64
N ALA A 83 -39.91 -22.88 11.64
CA ALA A 83 -38.88 -22.84 12.69
C ALA A 83 -37.45 -22.96 12.13
N GLN A 84 -37.26 -23.81 11.11
CA GLN A 84 -35.95 -23.95 10.44
C GLN A 84 -35.54 -22.72 9.62
N LYS A 85 -36.50 -21.91 9.13
CA LYS A 85 -36.21 -20.75 8.27
C LYS A 85 -35.86 -19.48 9.04
N GLN A 86 -36.24 -19.34 10.32
CA GLN A 86 -36.37 -18.00 10.90
C GLN A 86 -35.27 -17.56 11.86
N GLU A 87 -34.43 -18.40 12.49
CA GLU A 87 -33.55 -17.87 13.55
C GLU A 87 -32.08 -18.31 13.57
N GLN A 88 -31.70 -19.47 13.04
CA GLN A 88 -30.35 -19.98 13.35
C GLN A 88 -29.24 -19.53 12.37
N ASP A 89 -29.57 -19.20 11.12
CA ASP A 89 -28.59 -18.99 10.05
C ASP A 89 -28.06 -17.54 9.96
N THR A 90 -28.89 -16.55 10.33
CA THR A 90 -28.53 -15.12 10.22
C THR A 90 -27.47 -14.69 11.23
N TYR A 91 -27.57 -15.14 12.49
CA TYR A 91 -26.59 -14.82 13.53
C TYR A 91 -25.26 -15.54 13.31
N ILE A 92 -25.30 -16.78 12.82
CA ILE A 92 -24.09 -17.54 12.45
C ILE A 92 -23.38 -16.82 11.29
N LYS A 93 -24.09 -16.45 10.23
CA LYS A 93 -23.51 -15.68 9.10
C LYS A 93 -22.94 -14.33 9.53
N LYS A 94 -23.61 -13.64 10.45
CA LYS A 94 -23.12 -12.37 10.99
C LYS A 94 -21.86 -12.57 11.84
N SER A 95 -21.81 -13.63 12.64
CA SER A 95 -20.64 -13.99 13.43
C SER A 95 -19.45 -14.40 12.56
N THR A 96 -19.65 -15.19 11.51
CA THR A 96 -18.57 -15.55 10.58
C THR A 96 -18.04 -14.34 9.81
N SER A 97 -18.93 -13.46 9.35
CA SER A 97 -18.53 -12.19 8.73
C SER A 97 -17.70 -11.31 9.68
N MET A 98 -18.04 -11.26 10.97
CA MET A 98 -17.25 -10.55 11.97
C MET A 98 -15.87 -11.17 12.18
N LEU A 99 -15.76 -12.51 12.15
CA LEU A 99 -14.48 -13.21 12.25
C LEU A 99 -13.58 -12.94 11.02
N ASP A 100 -14.16 -12.89 9.82
CA ASP A 100 -13.43 -12.52 8.60
C ASP A 100 -12.87 -11.10 8.68
N ASP A 101 -13.65 -10.15 9.20
CA ASP A 101 -13.19 -8.78 9.44
C ASP A 101 -12.04 -8.73 10.47
N ILE A 102 -12.14 -9.49 11.56
CA ILE A 102 -11.06 -9.60 12.57
C ILE A 102 -9.77 -10.13 11.92
N MET A 103 -9.85 -11.21 11.14
CA MET A 103 -8.69 -11.76 10.42
C MET A 103 -8.10 -10.76 9.42
N ARG A 104 -8.94 -9.94 8.78
CA ARG A 104 -8.49 -8.87 7.89
C ARG A 104 -7.76 -7.77 8.66
N PHE A 105 -8.30 -7.34 9.80
CA PHE A 105 -7.64 -6.34 10.65
C PHE A 105 -6.34 -6.84 11.24
N GLU A 106 -6.23 -8.12 11.62
CA GLU A 106 -4.99 -8.71 12.09
C GLU A 106 -3.89 -8.62 11.03
N LYS A 107 -4.19 -8.97 9.77
CA LYS A 107 -3.24 -8.82 8.65
C LYS A 107 -2.80 -7.37 8.44
N ILE A 108 -3.73 -6.43 8.51
CA ILE A 108 -3.45 -4.99 8.40
C ILE A 108 -2.57 -4.53 9.57
N PHE A 109 -2.87 -4.98 10.78
CA PHE A 109 -2.10 -4.64 11.97
C PHE A 109 -0.67 -5.15 11.87
N LEU A 110 -0.48 -6.43 11.52
CA LEU A 110 0.84 -7.02 11.29
C LEU A 110 1.65 -6.29 10.22
N PHE A 111 0.97 -5.74 9.20
CA PHE A 111 1.62 -4.92 8.18
C PHE A 111 2.08 -3.55 8.69
N PHE A 112 1.30 -2.90 9.57
CA PHE A 112 1.63 -1.57 10.11
C PHE A 112 2.53 -1.58 11.35
N ILE A 113 2.58 -2.69 12.10
CA ILE A 113 3.48 -2.88 13.26
C ILE A 113 4.93 -2.47 12.99
N PRO A 114 5.58 -2.80 11.85
CA PRO A 114 6.96 -2.40 11.59
C PRO A 114 7.13 -0.94 11.14
N LEU A 115 6.06 -0.23 10.77
CA LEU A 115 6.17 1.11 10.20
C LEU A 115 6.76 2.14 11.19
N PRO A 116 6.37 2.17 12.49
CA PRO A 116 6.97 3.08 13.46
C PRO A 116 8.47 2.88 13.63
N SER A 117 8.96 1.63 13.69
CA SER A 117 10.39 1.35 13.86
C SER A 117 11.19 1.75 12.61
N GLN A 118 10.64 1.50 11.41
CA GLN A 118 11.24 1.98 10.16
C GLN A 118 11.33 3.50 10.13
N LEU A 119 10.23 4.21 10.43
CA LEU A 119 10.21 5.66 10.46
C LEU A 119 11.22 6.20 11.48
N GLN A 120 11.30 5.59 12.66
CA GLN A 120 12.24 5.99 13.70
C GLN A 120 13.70 5.80 13.27
N SER A 121 14.01 4.72 12.53
CA SER A 121 15.35 4.51 11.97
C SER A 121 15.73 5.59 10.95
N ILE A 122 14.78 6.00 10.10
CA ILE A 122 14.98 7.08 9.11
C ILE A 122 15.16 8.42 9.82
N VAL A 123 14.34 8.71 10.83
CA VAL A 123 14.45 9.93 11.63
C VAL A 123 15.81 10.00 12.33
N GLN A 124 16.24 8.93 13.00
CA GLN A 124 17.55 8.87 13.65
C GLN A 124 18.70 9.04 12.64
N ALA A 125 18.62 8.40 11.47
CA ALA A 125 19.61 8.57 10.41
C ALA A 125 19.66 10.02 9.90
N ASN A 126 18.51 10.66 9.71
CA ASN A 126 18.43 12.05 9.28
C ASN A 126 18.94 13.01 10.36
N GLU A 127 18.63 12.78 11.64
CA GLU A 127 19.16 13.55 12.76
C GLU A 127 20.68 13.49 12.81
N LYS A 128 21.26 12.31 12.63
CA LYS A 128 22.71 12.14 12.53
C LYS A 128 23.30 12.94 11.36
N ARG A 129 22.70 12.84 10.17
CA ARG A 129 23.13 13.63 9.00
C ARG A 129 23.04 15.13 9.23
N ILE A 130 22.02 15.60 9.97
CA ILE A 130 21.90 17.02 10.34
C ILE A 130 23.06 17.45 11.24
N ILE A 131 23.45 16.62 12.21
CA ILE A 131 24.59 16.91 13.08
C ILE A 131 25.89 16.95 12.25
N ASP A 132 26.11 15.97 11.39
CA ASP A 132 27.29 15.91 10.52
C ASP A 132 27.38 17.12 9.58
N LEU A 133 26.26 17.51 8.95
CA LEU A 133 26.18 18.69 8.09
C LEU A 133 26.42 19.98 8.88
N LYS A 134 25.89 20.09 10.10
CA LYS A 134 26.17 21.25 10.98
C LYS A 134 27.66 21.33 11.31
N GLN A 135 28.29 20.21 11.67
CA GLN A 135 29.73 20.19 11.95
C GLN A 135 30.55 20.59 10.71
N MET A 136 30.21 20.05 9.54
CA MET A 136 30.87 20.40 8.28
C MET A 136 30.70 21.89 7.92
N SER A 137 29.52 22.47 8.19
CA SER A 137 29.28 23.90 7.98
C SER A 137 30.13 24.80 8.88
N VAL A 138 30.30 24.43 10.16
CA VAL A 138 31.16 25.17 11.10
C VAL A 138 32.63 25.05 10.71
N GLN A 139 33.08 23.87 10.27
CA GLN A 139 34.44 23.66 9.77
C GLN A 139 34.70 24.53 8.53
N LEU A 140 33.75 24.58 7.59
CA LEU A 140 33.86 25.43 6.41
C LEU A 140 33.94 26.92 6.78
N ASP A 141 33.11 27.39 7.72
CA ASP A 141 33.15 28.77 8.23
C ASP A 141 34.53 29.13 8.81
N GLN A 142 35.14 28.21 9.55
CA GLN A 142 36.49 28.42 10.09
C GLN A 142 37.54 28.56 8.99
N MET A 143 37.48 27.72 7.95
CA MET A 143 38.41 27.81 6.81
C MET A 143 38.26 29.10 6.02
N CYS A 144 37.05 29.67 5.95
CA CYS A 144 36.78 30.93 5.25
C CYS A 144 37.23 32.19 6.01
N LYS A 145 37.69 32.09 7.26
CA LYS A 145 38.18 33.24 8.04
C LYS A 145 39.58 33.69 7.67
N GLU A 146 40.40 32.79 7.13
CA GLU A 146 41.74 33.15 6.68
C GLU A 146 41.66 33.74 5.27
N PRO A 147 42.24 34.94 5.04
CA PRO A 147 42.26 35.53 3.71
C PRO A 147 43.15 34.69 2.78
N CYS A 148 42.69 34.47 1.54
CA CYS A 148 43.49 33.79 0.53
C CYS A 148 44.79 34.56 0.25
N LYS A 149 45.93 33.86 0.24
CA LYS A 149 47.22 34.45 -0.12
C LYS A 149 47.37 34.50 -1.64
N ASP A 150 47.61 35.69 -2.17
CA ASP A 150 47.87 35.86 -3.61
C ASP A 150 49.30 35.40 -3.94
N THR A 151 49.40 34.34 -4.75
CA THR A 151 50.67 33.80 -5.27
C THR A 151 50.69 33.78 -6.80
N ALA A 152 49.69 34.36 -7.46
CA ALA A 152 49.53 34.25 -8.90
C ALA A 152 50.50 35.20 -9.64
N GLN A 153 51.31 34.65 -10.54
CA GLN A 153 52.11 35.45 -11.48
C GLN A 153 51.27 35.78 -12.71
N ILE A 154 51.08 37.07 -12.99
CA ILE A 154 50.32 37.54 -14.16
C ILE A 154 51.28 38.00 -15.24
N GLN A 155 51.09 37.52 -16.47
CA GLN A 155 51.91 37.91 -17.62
C GLN A 155 51.39 39.21 -18.23
N THR A 156 52.30 40.16 -18.49
CA THR A 156 51.95 41.54 -18.91
C THR A 156 51.75 41.71 -20.41
N VAL A 157 52.10 40.72 -21.26
CA VAL A 157 52.09 40.85 -22.72
C VAL A 157 51.33 39.71 -23.39
N THR A 158 50.24 40.04 -24.09
CA THR A 158 49.56 39.12 -25.00
C THR A 158 50.26 39.08 -26.37
N GLY A 159 50.44 37.88 -26.93
CA GLY A 159 51.05 37.67 -28.26
C GLY A 159 52.53 37.25 -28.27
N LYS A 160 53.19 37.15 -27.11
CA LYS A 160 54.54 36.54 -26.96
C LYS A 160 54.61 35.43 -25.91
N GLY A 161 53.52 35.19 -25.18
CA GLY A 161 53.41 34.11 -24.21
C GLY A 161 53.47 32.75 -24.91
N LYS A 162 54.28 31.84 -24.37
CA LYS A 162 54.38 30.45 -24.84
C LYS A 162 53.58 29.47 -23.99
N THR A 163 52.98 29.95 -22.91
CA THR A 163 52.34 29.12 -21.88
C THR A 163 50.94 29.63 -21.57
N SER A 164 50.01 28.71 -21.31
CA SER A 164 48.68 29.06 -20.81
C SER A 164 48.78 29.71 -19.43
N GLY A 165 47.88 30.64 -19.11
CA GLY A 165 47.89 31.33 -17.82
C GLY A 165 47.11 32.64 -17.83
N LEU A 166 47.37 33.47 -16.82
CA LEU A 166 46.72 34.78 -16.66
C LEU A 166 47.44 35.88 -17.43
N TYR A 167 46.67 36.64 -18.20
CA TYR A 167 47.17 37.75 -19.02
C TYR A 167 46.26 38.98 -18.91
N TYR A 168 46.84 40.16 -19.06
CA TYR A 168 46.09 41.39 -19.32
C TYR A 168 45.89 41.60 -20.83
N VAL A 169 44.64 41.80 -21.25
CA VAL A 169 44.26 42.17 -22.62
C VAL A 169 43.57 43.52 -22.62
N LYS A 170 43.91 44.40 -23.56
CA LYS A 170 43.23 45.69 -23.71
C LYS A 170 42.57 45.79 -25.09
N PRO A 171 41.28 45.44 -25.20
CA PRO A 171 40.52 45.67 -26.42
C PRO A 171 40.53 47.15 -26.81
N ALA A 172 40.51 47.46 -28.11
CA ALA A 172 40.67 48.83 -28.62
C ALA A 172 39.66 49.85 -28.03
N ARG A 173 38.45 49.40 -27.73
CA ARG A 173 37.36 50.23 -27.15
C ARG A 173 37.22 50.09 -25.64
N ALA A 174 38.06 49.26 -25.00
CA ALA A 174 37.99 49.07 -23.55
C ALA A 174 38.69 50.24 -22.84
N PRO A 175 38.08 50.81 -21.79
CA PRO A 175 38.70 51.87 -21.00
C PRO A 175 39.96 51.37 -20.27
N GLU A 176 39.89 50.14 -19.75
CA GLU A 176 40.95 49.51 -18.94
C GLU A 176 41.34 48.15 -19.50
N ALA A 177 42.52 47.66 -19.08
CA ALA A 177 42.95 46.30 -19.40
C ALA A 177 42.14 45.28 -18.60
N LEU A 178 41.76 44.19 -19.24
CA LEU A 178 40.96 43.10 -18.69
C LEU A 178 41.89 41.94 -18.33
N LEU A 179 41.74 41.38 -17.14
CA LEU A 179 42.40 40.13 -16.76
C LEU A 179 41.63 38.95 -17.36
N VAL A 180 42.33 38.08 -18.09
CA VAL A 180 41.77 36.90 -18.73
C VAL A 180 42.66 35.67 -18.55
N TYR A 181 42.07 34.48 -18.64
CA TYR A 181 42.83 33.26 -18.84
C TYR A 181 43.00 33.00 -20.34
N CYS A 182 44.25 32.85 -20.78
CA CYS A 182 44.59 32.47 -22.15
C CYS A 182 45.06 31.02 -22.16
N GLU A 183 44.39 30.19 -22.95
CA GLU A 183 44.83 28.83 -23.27
C GLU A 183 45.65 28.87 -24.55
N ILE A 184 46.93 28.50 -24.49
CA ILE A 184 47.83 28.50 -25.65
C ILE A 184 48.11 27.05 -26.04
N ASP A 185 47.76 26.68 -27.27
CA ASP A 185 48.03 25.34 -27.78
C ASP A 185 49.50 25.16 -28.19
N SER A 186 49.88 23.91 -28.50
CA SER A 186 51.25 23.57 -28.91
C SER A 186 51.68 24.24 -30.23
N PHE A 187 50.73 24.79 -31.00
CA PHE A 187 50.99 25.52 -32.24
C PHE A 187 51.04 27.04 -32.02
N GLY A 188 50.93 27.50 -30.77
CA GLY A 188 50.97 28.91 -30.40
C GLY A 188 49.67 29.67 -30.65
N ARG A 189 48.56 28.98 -30.93
CA ARG A 189 47.23 29.61 -31.03
C ARG A 189 46.69 29.85 -29.63
N GLY A 190 46.38 31.11 -29.34
CA GLY A 190 45.81 31.52 -28.06
C GLY A 190 44.29 31.61 -28.12
N TRP A 191 43.62 30.98 -27.16
CA TRP A 191 42.19 31.09 -26.90
C TRP A 191 41.96 31.89 -25.63
N THR A 192 41.17 32.95 -25.71
CA THR A 192 40.69 33.65 -24.52
C THR A 192 39.49 32.89 -23.97
N VAL A 193 39.61 32.36 -22.76
CA VAL A 193 38.53 31.60 -22.14
C VAL A 193 37.49 32.56 -21.57
N LEU A 194 36.25 32.44 -22.05
CA LEU A 194 35.13 33.31 -21.64
C LEU A 194 34.38 32.74 -20.43
N GLN A 195 34.37 31.42 -20.29
CA GLN A 195 33.65 30.68 -19.26
C GLN A 195 34.38 29.36 -18.97
N ARG A 196 34.40 28.95 -17.70
CA ARG A 196 34.92 27.64 -17.27
C ARG A 196 33.99 27.04 -16.20
N ARG A 197 33.64 25.76 -16.38
CA ARG A 197 32.92 24.90 -15.41
C ARG A 197 33.68 23.59 -15.26
N ARG A 198 33.77 23.08 -14.02
CA ARG A 198 34.50 21.85 -13.71
C ARG A 198 34.05 21.16 -12.44
N ASP A 199 33.83 21.88 -11.34
CA ASP A 199 33.70 21.31 -9.99
C ASP A 199 32.49 21.84 -9.21
N GLY A 200 31.75 22.81 -9.74
CA GLY A 200 30.62 23.43 -9.06
C GLY A 200 31.02 24.35 -7.89
N SER A 201 32.29 24.76 -7.82
CA SER A 201 32.80 25.67 -6.78
C SER A 201 32.19 27.08 -6.84
N VAL A 202 31.69 27.50 -8.01
CA VAL A 202 31.06 28.80 -8.18
C VAL A 202 29.59 28.61 -8.55
N ASP A 203 28.71 29.27 -7.81
CA ASP A 203 27.28 29.31 -8.13
C ASP A 203 27.02 30.22 -9.34
N PHE A 204 26.38 29.69 -10.38
CA PHE A 204 26.02 30.43 -11.60
C PHE A 204 24.61 31.02 -11.54
N ASN A 205 23.83 30.81 -10.48
CA ASN A 205 22.53 31.44 -10.31
C ASN A 205 22.68 32.91 -9.87
N LYS A 206 23.12 33.77 -10.80
CA LYS A 206 23.49 35.16 -10.55
C LYS A 206 22.52 36.17 -11.18
N LYS A 207 22.48 37.37 -10.62
CA LYS A 207 21.68 38.49 -11.15
C LYS A 207 22.34 39.07 -12.41
N TRP A 208 21.57 39.84 -13.19
CA TRP A 208 22.05 40.48 -14.41
C TRP A 208 23.37 41.26 -14.25
N ILE A 209 23.51 42.05 -13.18
CA ILE A 209 24.70 42.86 -12.95
C ILE A 209 25.96 42.00 -12.82
N GLN A 210 25.87 40.86 -12.16
CA GLN A 210 26.98 39.92 -11.99
C GLN A 210 27.34 39.25 -13.33
N TYR A 211 26.35 38.90 -14.15
CA TYR A 211 26.62 38.42 -15.50
C TYR A 211 27.23 39.49 -16.40
N LYS A 212 26.86 40.76 -16.22
CA LYS A 212 27.46 41.89 -16.93
C LYS A 212 28.93 42.08 -16.57
N GLU A 213 29.24 42.11 -15.27
CA GLU A 213 30.58 42.38 -14.74
C GLU A 213 31.52 41.16 -14.74
N GLY A 214 30.96 39.96 -14.62
CA GLY A 214 31.68 38.71 -14.42
C GLY A 214 31.69 38.27 -12.96
N PHE A 215 31.91 36.98 -12.74
CA PHE A 215 32.01 36.38 -11.40
C PHE A 215 32.85 35.10 -11.43
N GLY A 216 33.23 34.62 -10.23
CA GLY A 216 34.17 33.52 -10.07
C GLY A 216 35.61 34.01 -10.04
N TYR A 217 36.55 33.07 -10.17
CA TYR A 217 37.98 33.35 -10.00
C TYR A 217 38.77 32.85 -11.20
N LEU A 218 39.76 33.64 -11.62
CA LEU A 218 40.73 33.20 -12.61
C LEU A 218 41.93 32.58 -11.88
N SER A 219 42.38 31.42 -12.35
CA SER A 219 43.55 30.72 -11.79
C SER A 219 44.62 30.54 -12.87
N PRO A 220 45.92 30.74 -12.55
CA PRO A 220 47.01 30.44 -13.48
C PRO A 220 47.01 28.98 -13.97
N ASP A 221 46.50 28.05 -13.15
CA ASP A 221 46.51 26.62 -13.40
C ASP A 221 45.18 26.07 -13.92
N ASP A 222 44.22 26.95 -14.27
CA ASP A 222 42.89 26.56 -14.79
C ASP A 222 42.09 25.63 -13.86
N ARG A 223 42.18 25.88 -12.55
CA ARG A 223 41.52 25.07 -11.53
C ARG A 223 40.22 25.66 -10.99
N THR A 224 39.79 26.79 -11.51
CA THR A 224 38.67 27.56 -10.97
C THR A 224 37.56 27.74 -11.99
N GLU A 225 36.34 27.99 -11.51
CA GLU A 225 35.20 28.33 -12.33
C GLU A 225 35.00 29.84 -12.41
N PHE A 226 34.57 30.33 -13.58
CA PHE A 226 34.26 31.74 -13.77
C PHE A 226 33.36 32.00 -14.97
N TRP A 227 32.76 33.18 -14.94
CA TRP A 227 32.15 33.87 -16.07
C TRP A 227 32.88 35.19 -16.27
N LEU A 228 33.46 35.42 -17.45
CA LEU A 228 34.30 36.60 -17.69
C LEU A 228 33.52 37.92 -17.53
N GLY A 229 32.25 37.94 -17.96
CA GLY A 229 31.38 39.11 -17.93
C GLY A 229 30.94 39.54 -19.34
N ASN A 230 29.64 39.79 -19.52
CA ASN A 230 29.05 40.10 -20.82
C ASN A 230 29.65 41.37 -21.44
N GLU A 231 29.93 42.39 -20.63
CA GLU A 231 30.54 43.63 -21.11
C GLU A 231 31.95 43.37 -21.66
N LYS A 232 32.74 42.56 -20.95
CA LYS A 232 34.09 42.19 -21.37
C LYS A 232 34.07 41.35 -22.65
N ILE A 233 33.14 40.38 -22.74
CA ILE A 233 32.94 39.54 -23.93
C ILE A 233 32.55 40.41 -25.13
N TYR A 234 31.64 41.36 -24.95
CA TYR A 234 31.26 42.31 -25.99
C TYR A 234 32.46 43.14 -26.47
N LEU A 235 33.23 43.72 -25.55
CA LEU A 235 34.42 44.51 -25.91
C LEU A 235 35.46 43.66 -26.68
N LEU A 236 35.62 42.39 -26.33
CA LEU A 236 36.51 41.46 -27.03
C LEU A 236 36.02 41.10 -28.44
N SER A 237 34.71 40.93 -28.63
CA SER A 237 34.14 40.49 -29.92
C SER A 237 34.02 41.61 -30.96
N VAL A 238 33.88 42.86 -30.52
CA VAL A 238 33.70 44.03 -31.42
C VAL A 238 34.96 44.87 -31.62
N GLN A 239 36.11 44.42 -31.11
CA GLN A 239 37.34 45.23 -31.12
C GLN A 239 37.95 45.43 -32.52
N SER A 240 37.62 44.57 -33.50
CA SER A 240 38.14 44.67 -34.86
C SER A 240 37.12 44.18 -35.89
N SER A 241 37.38 44.44 -37.17
CA SER A 241 36.61 43.87 -38.28
C SER A 241 36.90 42.39 -38.54
N VAL A 242 37.80 41.77 -37.77
CA VAL A 242 38.13 40.35 -37.87
C VAL A 242 37.03 39.53 -37.20
N SER A 243 36.58 38.47 -37.88
CA SER A 243 35.61 37.53 -37.33
C SER A 243 36.24 36.62 -36.28
N TYR A 244 35.61 36.51 -35.11
CA TYR A 244 36.00 35.56 -34.06
C TYR A 244 35.26 34.23 -34.22
N VAL A 245 35.91 33.14 -33.86
CA VAL A 245 35.30 31.81 -33.78
C VAL A 245 35.13 31.45 -32.32
N LEU A 246 33.91 31.06 -31.93
CA LEU A 246 33.61 30.52 -30.61
C LEU A 246 33.77 29.00 -30.64
N ARG A 247 34.48 28.45 -29.65
CA ARG A 247 34.55 27.01 -29.40
C ARG A 247 33.92 26.72 -28.05
N ILE A 248 33.14 25.63 -27.98
CA ILE A 248 32.55 25.14 -26.74
C ILE A 248 33.06 23.72 -26.53
N GLU A 249 33.84 23.51 -25.48
CA GLU A 249 34.35 22.19 -25.11
C GLU A 249 33.60 21.68 -23.87
N MET A 250 33.13 20.43 -23.93
CA MET A 250 32.38 19.77 -22.87
C MET A 250 33.00 18.41 -22.56
N VAL A 251 32.94 18.02 -21.28
CA VAL A 251 33.40 16.71 -20.80
C VAL A 251 32.28 16.13 -19.93
N ASP A 252 31.91 14.87 -20.18
CA ASP A 252 30.96 14.15 -19.32
C ASP A 252 31.63 13.58 -18.06
N TRP A 253 30.84 12.97 -17.18
CA TRP A 253 31.33 12.39 -15.92
C TRP A 253 32.23 11.17 -16.12
N ASP A 254 32.15 10.52 -17.30
CA ASP A 254 32.99 9.39 -17.69
C ASP A 254 34.30 9.84 -18.36
N GLY A 255 34.47 11.14 -18.59
CA GLY A 255 35.67 11.74 -19.17
C GLY A 255 35.65 11.88 -20.70
N ASN A 256 34.52 11.60 -21.37
CA ASN A 256 34.41 11.77 -22.81
C ASN A 256 34.32 13.24 -23.18
N LYS A 257 35.18 13.68 -24.11
CA LYS A 257 35.27 15.08 -24.55
C LYS A 257 34.57 15.32 -25.89
N LYS A 258 33.90 16.46 -26.02
CA LYS A 258 33.32 16.97 -27.27
C LYS A 258 33.64 18.45 -27.42
N SER A 259 33.99 18.87 -28.65
CA SER A 259 34.30 20.27 -29.01
C SER A 259 33.69 20.66 -30.36
#